data_AF-A0A1S1R5C7-F1
#
_entry.id   AF-A0A1S1R5C7-F1
#
_cell.length_a   1.000
_cell.length_b   1.000
_cell.length_c   1.000
_cell.angle_alpha   90.00
_cell.angle_beta   90.00
_cell.angle_gamma   90.00
#
_symmetry.space_group_name_H-M   'P 1'
#
loop_
_entity.id
_entity.type
_entity.pdbx_description
1 polymer ?
#
loop_
_entity_poly.entity_id
_entity_poly.type
_entity_poly.pdbx_seq_one_letter_code
_entity_poly.pdbx_strand_id
1 'polypeptide(L)'
;MTAPTAVERVAAVADTMQVTVRDRAAEAPWGSGLTTPITRKITISALCPVCGGRRGEPFGINSCDDGAYYWVQGWNNPCGHRDMYVAVLAEARELERRTGGAA
;
A
#
# COMPACT_ATOMS: atom_id res chain seq x y z
N MET A 1 15.02 5.07 -32.19
CA MET A 1 14.48 5.22 -30.82
C MET A 1 13.16 4.48 -30.80
N THR A 2 13.19 3.18 -30.51
CA THR A 2 12.02 2.29 -30.61
C THR A 2 11.19 2.47 -29.35
N ALA A 3 9.94 2.93 -29.50
CA ALA A 3 9.01 2.98 -28.38
C ALA A 3 8.70 1.54 -27.90
N PRO A 4 8.60 1.29 -26.59
CA PRO A 4 8.29 -0.04 -26.07
C PRO A 4 6.92 -0.49 -26.57
N THR A 5 6.83 -1.79 -26.88
CA THR A 5 5.62 -2.42 -27.42
C THR A 5 4.49 -2.47 -26.38
N ALA A 6 3.24 -2.63 -26.81
CA ALA A 6 2.09 -2.70 -25.90
C ALA A 6 2.22 -3.81 -24.83
N VAL A 7 2.98 -4.88 -25.10
CA VAL A 7 3.25 -5.96 -24.15
C VAL A 7 4.15 -5.51 -22.99
N GLU A 8 5.12 -4.63 -23.23
CA GLU A 8 5.92 -3.99 -22.17
C GLU A 8 5.08 -2.99 -21.34
N ARG A 9 4.06 -2.38 -21.95
CA ARG A 9 3.09 -1.54 -21.21
C ARG A 9 2.13 -2.35 -20.34
N VAL A 10 1.88 -3.62 -20.66
CA VAL A 10 1.06 -4.54 -19.85
C VAL A 10 1.86 -5.11 -18.66
N ALA A 11 3.18 -5.22 -18.76
CA ALA A 11 4.03 -5.70 -17.65
C ALA A 11 4.12 -4.72 -16.46
N ALA A 12 3.90 -3.42 -16.68
CA ALA A 12 3.82 -2.42 -15.59
C ALA A 12 2.59 -2.61 -14.68
N VAL A 13 1.65 -3.48 -15.07
CA VAL A 13 0.46 -3.86 -14.29
C VAL A 13 0.72 -5.12 -13.43
N ALA A 14 1.85 -5.82 -13.60
CA ALA A 14 2.03 -7.16 -13.04
C ALA A 14 2.86 -7.26 -11.74
N ASP A 15 3.73 -6.28 -11.41
CA ASP A 15 4.50 -6.33 -10.16
C ASP A 15 3.69 -5.63 -9.06
N THR A 16 2.69 -6.33 -8.51
CA THR A 16 1.92 -5.88 -7.35
C THR A 16 2.18 -6.77 -6.14
N MET A 17 2.06 -6.21 -4.95
CA MET A 17 2.19 -6.93 -3.68
C MET A 17 0.99 -6.65 -2.79
N GLN A 18 0.63 -7.64 -1.97
CA GLN A 18 -0.44 -7.50 -0.98
C GLN A 18 0.16 -7.18 0.38
N VAL A 19 -0.31 -6.10 1.00
CA VAL A 19 0.15 -5.66 2.33
C VAL A 19 -1.06 -5.39 3.22
N THR A 20 -0.86 -5.56 4.52
CA THR A 20 -1.85 -5.16 5.53
C THR A 20 -1.39 -3.88 6.19
N VAL A 21 -2.14 -2.80 6.04
CA VAL A 21 -1.78 -1.48 6.61
C VAL A 21 -2.91 -0.96 7.50
N ARG A 22 -2.59 -0.01 8.37
CA ARG A 22 -3.59 0.71 9.17
C ARG A 22 -4.30 1.75 8.31
N ASP A 23 -5.63 1.78 8.36
CA ASP A 23 -6.46 2.76 7.67
C ASP A 23 -7.06 3.76 8.66
N ARG A 24 -6.28 4.81 8.97
CA ARG A 24 -6.68 5.86 9.91
C ARG A 24 -7.88 6.67 9.44
N ALA A 25 -8.15 6.70 8.13
CA ALA A 25 -9.31 7.41 7.60
C ALA A 25 -10.63 6.66 7.86
N ALA A 26 -10.57 5.34 8.13
CA ALA A 26 -11.73 4.55 8.52
C ALA A 26 -12.00 4.56 10.04
N GLU A 27 -11.04 5.05 10.83
CA GLU A 27 -11.16 5.16 12.29
C GLU A 27 -11.97 6.41 12.68
N ALA A 28 -12.68 6.32 13.81
CA ALA A 28 -13.39 7.48 14.34
C ALA A 28 -12.39 8.51 14.87
N PRO A 29 -12.52 9.81 14.50
CA PRO A 29 -11.56 10.81 14.90
C PRO A 29 -11.56 11.04 16.42
N TRP A 30 -12.73 11.08 17.08
CA TRP A 30 -12.84 11.27 18.54
C TRP A 30 -14.18 10.76 19.10
N GLY A 31 -14.17 10.23 20.34
CA GLY A 31 -15.31 10.22 21.28
C GLY A 31 -16.56 9.38 20.95
N SER A 32 -16.76 8.94 19.70
CA SER A 32 -17.88 8.08 19.29
C SER A 32 -17.56 7.35 17.98
N GLY A 33 -17.45 6.01 18.01
CA GLY A 33 -17.17 5.15 16.85
C GLY A 33 -16.12 4.08 17.14
N LEU A 34 -15.66 3.34 16.11
CA LEU A 34 -14.55 2.39 16.26
C LEU A 34 -13.27 3.15 16.58
N THR A 35 -12.91 3.21 17.86
CA THR A 35 -11.65 3.76 18.37
C THR A 35 -10.51 2.74 18.30
N THR A 36 -10.82 1.51 17.90
CA THR A 36 -9.82 0.46 17.67
C THR A 36 -9.14 0.65 16.32
N PRO A 37 -7.80 0.50 16.24
CA PRO A 37 -7.07 0.59 14.98
C PRO A 37 -7.62 -0.36 13.93
N ILE A 38 -8.08 0.19 12.81
CA ILE A 38 -8.59 -0.60 11.67
C ILE A 38 -7.43 -0.92 10.76
N THR A 39 -7.22 -2.22 10.50
CA THR A 39 -6.22 -2.69 9.53
C THR A 39 -6.92 -3.28 8.31
N ARG A 40 -6.37 -3.00 7.13
CA ARG A 40 -6.93 -3.45 5.85
C ARG A 40 -5.84 -4.06 4.98
N LYS A 41 -6.19 -5.18 4.33
CA LYS A 41 -5.37 -5.79 3.29
C LYS A 41 -5.61 -5.05 1.96
N ILE A 42 -4.56 -4.56 1.35
CA ILE A 42 -4.60 -3.79 0.10
C ILE A 42 -3.54 -4.32 -0.87
N THR A 43 -3.79 -4.10 -2.17
CA THR A 43 -2.85 -4.42 -3.23
C THR A 43 -2.18 -3.13 -3.71
N ILE A 44 -0.86 -3.13 -3.74
CA ILE A 44 -0.03 -1.97 -4.08
C ILE A 44 1.02 -2.39 -5.12
N SER A 45 1.69 -1.42 -5.75
CA SER A 45 2.82 -1.72 -6.63
C SER A 45 3.98 -2.30 -5.82
N ALA A 46 4.72 -3.25 -6.40
CA ALA A 46 5.98 -3.72 -5.85
C ALA A 46 7.14 -2.74 -6.13
N LEU A 47 6.88 -1.59 -6.76
CA LEU A 47 7.86 -0.56 -7.07
C LEU A 47 7.67 0.67 -6.17
N CYS A 48 8.77 1.32 -5.83
CA CYS A 48 8.79 2.57 -5.08
C CYS A 48 8.23 3.70 -5.98
N PRO A 49 7.22 4.46 -5.53
CA PRO A 49 6.60 5.51 -6.34
C PRO A 49 7.54 6.70 -6.60
N VAL A 50 8.62 6.84 -5.80
CA VAL A 50 9.59 7.94 -5.93
C VAL A 50 10.67 7.64 -6.95
N CYS A 51 11.27 6.44 -6.91
CA CYS A 51 12.44 6.11 -7.72
C CYS A 51 12.25 4.90 -8.65
N GLY A 52 11.09 4.23 -8.61
CA GLY A 52 10.79 3.04 -9.41
C GLY A 52 11.54 1.77 -9.00
N GLY A 53 12.37 1.81 -7.96
CA GLY A 53 13.10 0.63 -7.45
C GLY A 53 12.17 -0.35 -6.73
N ARG A 54 12.51 -1.64 -6.68
CA ARG A 54 11.69 -2.64 -5.99
C ARG A 54 11.56 -2.34 -4.49
N ARG A 55 10.33 -2.40 -3.98
CA ARG A 55 10.02 -2.36 -2.55
C ARG A 55 10.58 -3.61 -1.87
N GLY A 56 10.85 -3.47 -0.57
CA GLY A 56 11.30 -4.60 0.25
C GLY A 56 10.21 -5.65 0.48
N GLU A 57 10.62 -6.81 0.96
CA GLU A 57 9.69 -7.87 1.34
C GLU A 57 8.89 -7.45 2.59
N PRO A 58 7.56 -7.65 2.59
CA PRO A 58 6.74 -7.25 3.72
C PRO A 58 6.88 -8.23 4.88
N PHE A 59 7.03 -7.68 6.08
CA PHE A 59 7.16 -8.42 7.34
C PHE A 59 6.09 -7.96 8.33
N GLY A 60 5.57 -8.91 9.11
CA GLY A 60 4.54 -8.63 10.13
C GLY A 60 5.11 -7.88 11.32
N ILE A 61 4.42 -6.83 11.75
CA ILE A 61 4.72 -6.01 12.92
C ILE A 61 3.47 -5.92 13.78
N ASN A 62 3.62 -6.21 15.07
CA ASN A 62 2.59 -5.88 16.06
C ASN A 62 2.88 -4.46 16.57
N SER A 63 1.99 -3.52 16.24
CA SER A 63 2.08 -2.12 16.67
C SER A 63 1.10 -1.85 17.80
N CYS A 64 1.47 -0.93 18.69
CA CYS A 64 0.62 -0.45 19.78
C CYS A 64 0.38 1.05 19.59
N ASP A 65 -0.88 1.46 19.64
CA ASP A 65 -1.32 2.86 19.55
C ASP A 65 -2.43 3.07 20.58
N ASP A 66 -2.28 4.07 21.46
CA ASP A 66 -3.23 4.36 22.55
C ASP A 66 -3.63 3.12 23.40
N GLY A 67 -2.69 2.20 23.61
CA GLY A 67 -2.90 0.96 24.38
C GLY A 67 -3.62 -0.15 23.62
N ALA A 68 -4.04 0.09 22.38
CA ALA A 68 -4.58 -0.91 21.48
C ALA A 68 -3.47 -1.54 20.62
N TYR A 69 -3.40 -2.86 20.63
CA TYR A 69 -2.46 -3.63 19.81
C TYR A 69 -3.11 -4.05 18.50
N TYR A 70 -2.38 -3.91 17.40
CA TYR A 70 -2.86 -4.27 16.07
C TYR A 70 -1.73 -4.78 15.17
N TRP A 71 -2.10 -5.61 14.20
CA TRP A 71 -1.15 -6.25 13.30
C TRP A 71 -1.11 -5.55 11.94
N VAL A 72 0.07 -5.12 11.52
CA VAL A 72 0.33 -4.50 10.22
C VAL A 72 1.57 -5.13 9.59
N GLN A 73 1.73 -4.91 8.29
CA GLN A 73 2.95 -5.26 7.58
C GLN A 73 3.77 -4.00 7.34
N GLY A 74 5.04 -4.06 7.70
CA GLY A 74 6.06 -3.08 7.30
C GLY A 74 6.98 -3.69 6.25
N TRP A 75 7.74 -2.86 5.56
CA TRP A 75 8.77 -3.29 4.63
C TRP A 75 9.91 -2.28 4.62
N ASN A 76 11.11 -2.73 4.28
CA ASN A 76 12.28 -1.88 4.18
C ASN A 76 12.66 -1.69 2.72
N ASN A 77 12.49 -0.48 2.19
CA ASN A 77 12.87 -0.19 0.82
C ASN A 77 14.40 -0.05 0.70
N PRO A 78 15.07 -0.83 -0.16
CA PRO A 78 16.51 -0.74 -0.35
C PRO A 78 16.94 0.62 -0.94
N CYS A 79 16.02 1.33 -1.60
CA CYS A 79 16.26 2.68 -2.10
C CYS A 79 16.30 3.76 -1.00
N GLY A 80 15.99 3.42 0.25
CA GLY A 80 15.99 4.34 1.39
C GLY A 80 14.75 5.23 1.52
N HIS A 81 13.84 5.25 0.53
CA HIS A 81 12.59 5.99 0.62
C HIS A 81 11.59 5.29 1.56
N ARG A 82 10.95 6.05 2.44
CA ARG A 82 9.92 5.54 3.35
C ARG A 82 8.52 5.70 2.74
N ASP A 83 7.76 4.60 2.70
CA ASP A 83 6.35 4.63 2.32
C ASP A 83 5.49 5.06 3.51
N MET A 84 4.64 6.07 3.31
CA MET A 84 3.67 6.52 4.31
C MET A 84 2.33 5.82 4.09
N TYR A 85 1.64 5.40 5.16
CA TYR A 85 0.36 4.68 5.05
C TYR A 85 -0.67 5.40 4.16
N VAL A 86 -0.77 6.72 4.26
CA VAL A 86 -1.69 7.53 3.44
C VAL A 86 -1.38 7.42 1.94
N ALA A 87 -0.10 7.46 1.56
CA ALA A 87 0.32 7.35 0.17
C ALA A 87 0.06 5.95 -0.39
N VAL A 88 0.35 4.92 0.42
CA VAL A 88 0.10 3.51 0.08
C VAL A 88 -1.40 3.24 -0.12
N LEU A 89 -2.25 3.79 0.75
CA LEU A 89 -3.71 3.69 0.62
C LEU A 89 -4.24 4.42 -0.62
N ALA A 90 -3.67 5.59 -0.95
CA ALA A 90 -4.04 6.33 -2.16
C ALA A 90 -3.63 5.56 -3.43
N GLU A 91 -2.44 4.98 -3.45
CA GLU A 91 -1.93 4.13 -4.53
C GLU A 91 -2.83 2.90 -4.74
N ALA A 92 -3.19 2.21 -3.65
CA ALA A 92 -4.10 1.07 -3.71
C ALA A 92 -5.45 1.46 -4.33
N ARG A 93 -6.05 2.60 -3.93
CA ARG A 93 -7.31 3.10 -4.51
C ARG A 93 -7.19 3.44 -5.99
N GLU A 94 -6.01 3.86 -6.46
CA GLU A 94 -5.76 4.12 -7.87
C GLU A 94 -5.62 2.81 -8.65
N LEU A 95 -4.92 1.82 -8.09
CA LEU A 95 -4.83 0.47 -8.66
C LEU A 95 -6.20 -0.22 -8.73
N GLU A 96 -7.00 -0.13 -7.67
CA GLU A 96 -8.38 -0.64 -7.65
C GLU A 96 -9.22 -0.02 -8.78
N ARG A 97 -9.10 1.30 -9.01
CA ARG A 97 -9.78 1.99 -10.13
C ARG A 97 -9.28 1.55 -11.50
N ARG A 98 -7.98 1.30 -11.65
CA ARG A 98 -7.38 0.83 -12.91
C ARG A 98 -7.75 -0.62 -13.24
N THR A 99 -7.79 -1.48 -12.24
CA THR A 99 -8.11 -2.90 -12.39
C THR A 99 -9.62 -3.16 -12.43
N GLY A 100 -10.41 -2.35 -11.71
CA GLY A 100 -11.87 -2.45 -11.63
C GLY A 100 -12.64 -1.57 -12.63
N GLY A 101 -11.96 -0.76 -13.44
CA GLY A 101 -12.56 0.10 -14.47
C GLY A 101 -12.76 -0.55 -15.84
N ALA A 102 -12.54 -1.87 -15.96
CA ALA A 102 -12.89 -2.65 -17.13
C ALA A 102 -14.29 -3.26 -16.94
N ALA A 103 -15.33 -2.43 -17.01
CA ALA A 103 -16.72 -2.86 -17.09
C ALA A 103 -17.48 -1.98 -18.09
#